data_AF-A0A3A0BL70-F1
#
_entry.id   AF-A0A3A0BL70-F1
#
_cell.length_a   1.000
_cell.length_b   1.000
_cell.length_c   1.000
_cell.angle_alpha   90.00
_cell.angle_beta   90.00
_cell.angle_gamma   90.00
#
_symmetry.space_group_name_H-M   'P 1'
#
loop_
_entity.id
_entity.type
_entity.pdbx_description
1 polymer ?
#
loop_
_entity_poly.entity_id
_entity_poly.type
_entity_poly.pdbx_seq_one_letter_code
_entity_poly.pdbx_strand_id
1 'polypeptide(L)' 'MGRSSIDLYSNDVGAPFVEITSFAAYVGGSPTNISVGGRRLGLKTALLTGLGVDPVGDFILHFLNNEGV' A
#
# COMPACT_ATOMS: atom_id res chain seq x y z
N MET A 1 -9.08 -4.20 10.67
CA MET A 1 -9.58 -2.82 10.51
C MET A 1 -8.42 -1.86 10.71
N GLY A 2 -8.34 -0.80 9.91
CA GLY A 2 -7.37 0.27 10.09
C GLY A 2 -7.07 1.00 8.78
N ARG A 3 -6.05 1.85 8.80
CA ARG A 3 -5.72 2.70 7.65
C ARG A 3 -4.91 1.94 6.59
N SER A 4 -5.19 2.28 5.34
CA SER A 4 -4.35 1.98 4.19
C SER A 4 -3.75 3.29 3.67
N SER A 5 -2.50 3.25 3.22
CA SER A 5 -1.77 4.43 2.76
C SER A 5 -1.02 4.14 1.46
N ILE A 6 -0.56 5.22 0.82
CA ILE A 6 0.53 5.17 -0.15
C ILE A 6 1.84 5.42 0.59
N ASP A 7 2.81 4.55 0.35
CA ASP A 7 4.18 4.70 0.83
C ASP A 7 5.04 5.07 -0.39
N LEU A 8 5.82 6.13 -0.26
CA LEU A 8 6.74 6.61 -1.30
C LEU A 8 8.17 6.26 -0.90
N TYR A 9 8.81 5.41 -1.70
CA TYR A 9 10.20 5.03 -1.49
C TYR A 9 11.08 5.66 -2.56
N SER A 10 12.22 6.22 -2.15
CA SER A 10 13.21 6.75 -3.08
C SER A 10 13.70 5.64 -4.02
N ASN A 11 13.79 5.93 -5.31
CA ASN A 11 14.53 5.08 -6.25
C ASN A 11 16.05 5.30 -6.16
N ASP A 12 16.48 6.43 -5.61
CA ASP A 12 17.87 6.83 -5.48
C ASP A 12 18.45 6.32 -4.14
N VAL A 13 18.82 5.04 -4.12
CA VAL A 13 19.32 4.37 -2.91
C VAL A 13 20.64 4.98 -2.44
N GLY A 14 20.68 5.41 -1.18
CA GLY A 14 21.88 5.99 -0.56
C GLY A 14 22.07 7.48 -0.83
N ALA A 15 21.24 8.10 -1.68
CA ALA A 15 21.26 9.54 -1.89
C ALA A 15 20.71 10.30 -0.68
N PRO A 16 21.21 11.52 -0.39
CA PRO A 16 20.55 12.44 0.52
C PRO A 16 19.12 12.72 0.07
N PHE A 17 18.21 12.95 1.03
CA PHE A 17 16.79 13.16 0.70
C PHE A 17 16.55 14.33 -0.27
N VAL A 18 17.36 15.40 -0.16
CA VAL A 18 17.26 16.59 -1.02
C VAL A 18 17.73 16.34 -2.47
N GLU A 19 18.39 15.21 -2.73
CA GLU A 19 18.88 14.82 -4.06
C GLU A 19 18.01 13.75 -4.72
N ILE A 20 16.90 13.33 -4.08
CA ILE A 20 15.99 12.35 -4.66
C ILE A 20 15.33 12.93 -5.91
N THR A 21 15.44 12.19 -7.01
CA THR A 21 14.91 12.54 -8.33
C THR A 21 13.58 11.86 -8.62
N SER A 22 13.30 10.72 -7.99
CA SER A 22 12.05 9.99 -8.19
C SER A 22 11.67 9.08 -7.02
N PHE A 23 10.36 8.82 -6.91
CA PHE A 23 9.78 7.92 -5.92
C PHE A 23 8.99 6.81 -6.60
N ALA A 24 9.09 5.60 -6.07
CA ALA A 24 8.17 4.51 -6.37
C ALA A 24 7.04 4.48 -5.33
N ALA A 25 5.82 4.27 -5.82
CA ALA A 25 4.61 4.20 -5.02
C ALA A 25 4.28 2.76 -4.64
N TYR A 26 3.98 2.54 -3.36
CA TYR A 26 3.59 1.26 -2.81
C TYR A 26 2.36 1.41 -1.93
N VAL A 27 1.61 0.32 -1.73
CA VAL A 27 0.52 0.30 -0.74
C VAL A 27 1.07 -0.10 0.62
N GLY A 28 0.70 0.68 1.64
CA GLY A 28 1.16 0.55 3.00
C GLY A 28 0.05 0.45 4.04
N GLY A 29 0.49 0.38 5.30
CA GLY A 29 -0.35 0.25 6.48
C GLY A 29 -0.22 -1.14 7.12
N SER A 30 0.14 -1.16 8.41
CA SER A 30 0.27 -2.41 9.20
C SER A 30 -0.91 -3.38 9.05
N PRO A 31 -2.19 -2.97 9.24
CA PRO A 31 -3.33 -3.88 9.05
C PRO A 31 -3.53 -4.29 7.59
N THR A 32 -3.19 -3.43 6.62
CA THR A 32 -3.21 -3.75 5.18
C THR A 32 -2.23 -4.89 4.88
N ASN A 33 -0.98 -4.73 5.32
CA ASN A 33 0.11 -5.67 5.06
C ASN A 33 -0.17 -7.04 5.68
N ILE A 34 -0.72 -7.08 6.89
CA ILE A 34 -1.11 -8.34 7.55
C ILE A 34 -2.23 -9.04 6.77
N SER A 35 -3.24 -8.29 6.32
CA SER A 35 -4.37 -8.86 5.57
C SER A 35 -3.92 -9.45 4.23
N VAL A 36 -3.10 -8.71 3.49
CA VAL A 36 -2.51 -9.15 2.21
C VAL A 36 -1.57 -10.34 2.42
N GLY A 37 -0.68 -10.28 3.40
CA GLY A 37 0.22 -11.39 3.73
C GLY A 37 -0.54 -12.67 4.09
N GLY A 38 -1.58 -12.56 4.92
CA GLY A 38 -2.47 -13.68 5.23
C GLY A 38 -3.16 -14.24 3.99
N ARG A 39 -3.64 -13.37 3.09
CA ARG A 39 -4.30 -13.78 1.85
C ARG A 39 -3.36 -14.55 0.91
N ARG A 40 -2.12 -14.07 0.75
CA ARG A 40 -1.05 -14.72 -0.03
C ARG A 40 -0.65 -16.09 0.53
N LEU A 41 -0.75 -16.27 1.84
CA LEU A 41 -0.50 -17.55 2.53
C LEU A 41 -1.71 -18.50 2.51
N GLY A 42 -2.80 -18.14 1.81
CA GLY A 42 -3.98 -18.98 1.65
C GLY A 42 -5.04 -18.83 2.75
N LEU A 43 -4.89 -17.87 3.67
CA LEU A 43 -5.90 -17.58 4.68
C LEU A 43 -7.06 -16.77 4.07
N LYS A 44 -8.24 -16.88 4.68
CA LYS A 44 -9.37 -15.99 4.42
C LYS A 44 -9.25 -14.77 5.32
N THR A 45 -8.80 -13.66 4.76
CA THR A 45 -8.66 -12.38 5.45
C THR A 45 -9.66 -11.36 4.90
N ALA A 46 -9.87 -10.28 5.66
CA ALA A 46 -10.67 -9.14 5.22
C ALA A 46 -10.10 -7.86 5.85
N LEU A 47 -10.10 -6.77 5.09
CA LEU A 47 -9.65 -5.46 5.56
C LEU A 47 -10.81 -4.46 5.55
N LEU A 48 -11.18 -3.98 6.74
CA LEU A 48 -12.05 -2.80 6.89
C LEU A 48 -11.19 -1.53 6.96
N THR A 49 -11.20 -0.74 5.89
CA THR A 49 -10.44 0.51 5.74
C THR A 49 -11.31 1.58 5.05
N GLY A 50 -10.98 2.85 5.26
CA GLY A 50 -11.60 3.96 4.55
C GLY A 50 -10.64 4.48 3.47
N LEU A 51 -11.15 4.71 2.26
CA LEU A 51 -10.40 5.29 1.15
C LEU A 51 -10.99 6.65 0.79
N GLY A 52 -10.13 7.57 0.38
CA GLY A 52 -10.55 8.85 -0.20
C GLY A 52 -11.14 8.65 -1.60
N VAL A 53 -11.96 9.62 -2.04
CA VAL A 53 -12.48 9.66 -3.42
C VAL A 53 -11.50 10.46 -4.28
N ASP A 54 -10.33 9.86 -4.49
CA ASP A 54 -9.20 10.47 -5.17
C ASP A 54 -8.30 9.39 -5.81
N PRO A 55 -7.35 9.77 -6.70
CA PRO A 55 -6.50 8.80 -7.39
C PRO A 55 -5.63 7.92 -6.48
N VAL A 56 -5.31 8.36 -5.26
CA VAL A 56 -4.57 7.54 -4.29
C VAL A 56 -5.50 6.48 -3.71
N GLY A 57 -6.76 6.83 -3.42
CA GLY A 57 -7.82 5.88 -3.08
C GLY A 57 -8.01 4.81 -4.15
N ASP A 58 -8.09 5.22 -5.42
CA ASP A 58 -8.22 4.31 -6.56
C ASP A 58 -7.02 3.36 -6.69
N PHE A 59 -5.80 3.88 -6.50
CA PHE A 59 -4.57 3.09 -6.49
C PHE A 59 -4.59 2.00 -5.41
N ILE A 60 -4.96 2.35 -4.17
CA ILE A 60 -5.05 1.40 -3.06
C ILE A 60 -6.15 0.36 -3.33
N LEU A 61 -7.33 0.80 -3.79
CA LEU A 61 -8.44 -0.12 -4.08
C LEU A 61 -8.08 -1.12 -5.18
N HIS A 62 -7.44 -0.64 -6.26
CA HIS A 62 -6.97 -1.49 -7.35
C HIS A 62 -5.99 -2.56 -6.86
N PHE A 63 -5.02 -2.17 -6.03
CA PHE A 63 -4.07 -3.11 -5.43
C PHE A 63 -4.76 -4.16 -4.55
N LEU A 64 -5.66 -3.75 -3.65
CA LEU A 64 -6.36 -4.67 -2.74
C LEU A 64 -7.20 -5.70 -3.49
N ASN A 65 -7.91 -5.25 -4.53
CA ASN A 65 -8.67 -6.14 -5.40
C ASN A 65 -7.78 -7.18 -6.09
N ASN A 66 -6.58 -6.79 -6.54
CA ASN A 66 -5.62 -7.71 -7.17
C ASN A 66 -5.02 -8.71 -6.16
N GLU A 67 -4.81 -8.30 -4.90
CA GLU A 67 -4.40 -9.19 -3.82
C GLU A 67 -5.52 -10.11 -3.33
N GLY A 68 -6.78 -9.83 -3.73
CA GLY A 68 -7.96 -10.58 -3.32
C GLY A 68 -8.33 -10.39 -1.85
N VAL A 69 -8.07 -9.19 -1.32
CA VAL A 69 -8.41 -8.75 0.05
C VAL A 69 -9.66 -7.87 0.04
#